data_AF-A0A8J7FBG9-F1
#
_entry.id   AF-A0A8J7FBG9-F1
#
_cell.length_a   1.000
_cell.length_b   1.000
_cell.length_c   1.000
_cell.angle_alpha   90.00
_cell.angle_beta   90.00
_cell.angle_gamma   90.00
#
_symmetry.space_group_name_H-M   'P 1'
#
loop_
_entity.id
_entity.type
_entity.pdbx_description
1 polymer ?
#
loop_
_entity_poly.entity_id
_entity_poly.type
_entity_poly.pdbx_seq_one_letter_code
_entity_poly.pdbx_strand_id
1 'polypeptide(L)'
;MSSLQVYIRHPEEIPIELEQLSRPLPTSHSTQGLGLICHSHNMIIEGSAVELRVPFVEPSITVSGIVNWCRNTGPGFELGIDFDNPDATMRMRMLEQLCQIHQYRLDMREEQGRTLSPDDAAMEWIQRYAALFPNDGV
;
A
#
# COMPACT_ATOMS: atom_id res chain seq x y z
N MET A 1 15.68 3.65 -22.62
CA MET A 1 15.05 4.64 -21.72
C MET A 1 14.69 3.90 -20.46
N SER A 2 15.39 4.16 -19.35
CA SER A 2 15.17 3.45 -18.09
C SER A 2 13.81 3.84 -17.53
N SER A 3 12.90 2.87 -17.41
CA SER A 3 11.64 3.02 -16.70
C SER A 3 11.92 3.32 -15.22
N LEU A 4 11.34 4.40 -14.69
CA LEU A 4 11.48 4.78 -13.28
C LEU A 4 10.46 3.98 -12.46
N GLN A 5 10.94 3.04 -11.65
CA GLN A 5 10.14 2.36 -10.64
C GLN A 5 10.04 3.26 -9.41
N VAL A 6 8.82 3.58 -8.97
CA VAL A 6 8.58 4.39 -7.76
C VAL A 6 8.11 3.46 -6.64
N TYR A 7 8.75 3.53 -5.47
CA TYR A 7 8.35 2.74 -4.30
C TYR A 7 7.65 3.62 -3.26
N ILE A 8 6.46 3.20 -2.82
CA ILE A 8 5.83 3.71 -1.59
C ILE A 8 6.34 2.89 -0.41
N ARG A 9 6.71 3.55 0.68
CA ARG A 9 7.01 2.86 1.95
C ARG A 9 5.75 2.82 2.79
N HIS A 10 5.23 1.63 3.03
CA HIS A 10 4.11 1.41 3.93
C HIS A 10 4.58 1.65 5.38
N PRO A 11 3.84 2.40 6.21
CA PRO A 11 4.18 2.61 7.61
C PRO A 11 4.23 1.29 8.40
N GLU A 12 5.19 1.12 9.30
CA GLU A 12 5.33 -0.11 10.09
C GLU A 12 4.24 -0.27 11.15
N GLU A 13 3.65 0.85 11.58
CA GLU A 13 2.57 0.92 12.56
C GLU A 13 1.22 0.45 11.99
N ILE A 14 1.11 0.43 10.66
CA ILE A 14 -0.11 0.03 9.95
C ILE A 14 -0.03 -1.47 9.65
N PRO A 15 -0.96 -2.30 10.16
CA PRO A 15 -0.93 -3.72 9.90
C PRO A 15 -1.15 -4.02 8.43
N ILE A 16 -0.27 -4.84 7.89
CA ILE A 16 -0.30 -5.30 6.52
C ILE A 16 -0.34 -6.82 6.51
N GLU A 17 -1.33 -7.39 5.82
CA GLU A 17 -1.50 -8.82 5.71
C GLU A 17 -1.12 -9.27 4.30
N LEU A 18 -0.18 -10.23 4.24
CA LEU A 18 0.34 -10.79 3.00
C LEU A 18 0.01 -12.27 2.93
N GLU A 19 -0.67 -12.66 1.86
CA GLU A 19 -0.97 -14.05 1.54
C GLU A 19 -0.22 -14.46 0.28
N GLN A 20 0.61 -15.50 0.38
CA GLN A 20 1.31 -16.03 -0.79
C GLN A 20 0.33 -16.81 -1.67
N LEU A 21 0.26 -16.42 -2.95
CA LEU A 21 -0.61 -17.06 -3.92
C LEU A 21 0.03 -18.34 -4.47
N SER A 22 -0.76 -19.41 -4.56
CA SER A 22 -0.32 -20.69 -5.13
C SER A 22 -0.08 -20.65 -6.64
N ARG A 23 -0.59 -19.63 -7.33
CA ARG A 23 -0.45 -19.45 -8.78
C ARG A 23 0.33 -18.17 -9.08
N PRO A 24 1.21 -18.16 -10.09
CA PRO A 24 1.87 -16.95 -10.52
C PRO A 24 0.84 -15.95 -11.07
N LEU A 25 1.12 -14.66 -10.93
CA LEU A 25 0.31 -13.63 -11.57
C LEU A 25 0.56 -13.64 -13.09
N PRO A 26 -0.45 -13.30 -13.90
CA PRO A 26 -0.23 -13.07 -15.33
C PRO A 26 0.74 -11.91 -15.49
N THR A 27 1.88 -12.15 -16.13
CA THR A 27 2.89 -11.13 -16.39
C THR A 27 2.31 -10.05 -17.30
N SER A 28 2.32 -8.80 -16.83
CA SER A 28 1.96 -7.63 -17.62
C SER A 28 3.20 -6.75 -17.81
N HIS A 29 3.55 -6.44 -19.05
CA HIS A 29 4.66 -5.55 -19.34
C HIS A 29 4.23 -4.08 -19.24
N SER A 30 3.98 -3.58 -18.02
CA SER A 30 3.85 -2.14 -17.80
C SER A 30 5.23 -1.47 -17.76
N THR A 31 5.35 -0.29 -18.38
CA THR A 31 6.59 0.49 -18.45
C THR A 31 6.69 1.57 -17.36
N GLN A 32 5.63 1.72 -16.56
CA GLN A 32 5.56 2.61 -15.41
C GLN A 32 5.02 1.78 -14.24
N GLY A 33 5.89 1.38 -13.32
CA GLY A 33 5.54 0.52 -12.20
C GLY A 33 5.58 1.27 -10.87
N LEU A 34 4.57 1.00 -10.05
CA LEU A 34 4.60 1.30 -8.62
C LEU A 34 5.10 0.05 -7.90
N GLY A 35 5.90 0.24 -6.86
CA GLY A 35 6.21 -0.79 -5.89
C GLY A 35 5.81 -0.37 -4.49
N LEU A 36 5.67 -1.35 -3.61
CA LEU A 36 5.49 -1.17 -2.18
C LEU A 36 6.71 -1.71 -1.46
N ILE A 37 7.15 -1.00 -0.43
CA ILE A 37 8.06 -1.51 0.58
C ILE A 37 7.27 -1.67 1.85
N CYS A 38 7.24 -2.88 2.41
CA CYS A 38 6.54 -3.18 3.65
C CYS A 38 7.31 -4.17 4.51
N HIS A 39 6.89 -4.32 5.76
CA HIS A 39 7.46 -5.28 6.69
C HIS A 39 6.58 -6.53 6.81
N SER A 40 7.20 -7.70 6.91
CA SER A 40 6.55 -8.98 7.16
C SER A 40 7.27 -9.73 8.27
N HIS A 41 6.51 -10.41 9.13
CA HIS A 41 7.07 -11.32 10.13
C HIS A 41 7.59 -12.62 9.51
N ASN A 42 7.07 -12.99 8.33
CA ASN A 42 7.41 -14.23 7.63
C ASN A 42 8.26 -13.93 6.40
N MET A 43 9.26 -14.78 6.17
CA MET A 43 10.05 -14.76 4.94
C MET A 43 9.16 -15.14 3.75
N ILE A 44 9.14 -14.30 2.72
CA ILE A 44 8.51 -14.61 1.44
C ILE A 44 9.59 -14.68 0.37
N ILE A 45 9.53 -15.71 -0.49
CA ILE A 45 10.55 -15.96 -1.50
C ILE A 45 10.42 -14.94 -2.63
N GLU A 46 11.53 -14.39 -3.09
CA GLU A 46 11.60 -13.54 -4.28
C GLU A 46 10.98 -14.23 -5.51
N GLY A 47 10.22 -13.48 -6.31
CA GLY A 47 9.42 -13.99 -7.42
C GLY A 47 8.07 -14.58 -7.02
N SER A 48 7.76 -14.71 -5.72
CA SER A 48 6.43 -15.17 -5.29
C SER A 48 5.36 -14.13 -5.58
N ALA A 49 4.22 -14.61 -6.08
CA ALA A 49 3.00 -13.83 -6.12
C ALA A 49 2.39 -13.73 -4.71
N VAL A 50 2.00 -12.52 -4.34
CA VAL A 50 1.36 -12.23 -3.05
C VAL A 50 0.09 -11.43 -3.27
N GLU A 51 -0.91 -11.66 -2.43
CA GLU A 51 -2.04 -10.79 -2.25
C GLU A 51 -1.89 -10.02 -0.94
N LEU A 52 -2.08 -8.72 -1.04
CA LEU A 52 -1.99 -7.75 0.03
C LEU A 52 -3.39 -7.32 0.46
N ARG A 53 -3.60 -7.16 1.77
CA ARG A 53 -4.73 -6.42 2.33
C ARG A 53 -4.36 -5.68 3.62
N VAL A 54 -5.16 -4.68 3.97
CA VAL A 54 -5.07 -3.95 5.24
C VAL A 54 -6.37 -4.21 6.02
N PRO A 55 -6.32 -4.81 7.22
CA PRO A 55 -7.49 -5.42 7.86
C PRO A 55 -8.59 -4.46 8.29
N PHE A 56 -8.28 -3.17 8.49
CA PHE A 56 -9.26 -2.16 8.92
C PHE A 56 -9.90 -1.38 7.76
N VAL A 57 -9.50 -1.66 6.52
CA VAL A 57 -10.03 -0.99 5.33
C VAL A 57 -11.31 -1.67 4.88
N GLU A 58 -12.41 -0.90 4.81
CA GLU A 58 -13.74 -1.38 4.42
C GLU A 58 -14.33 -0.54 3.26
N PRO A 59 -14.88 -1.16 2.20
CA PRO A 59 -14.84 -2.60 1.93
C PRO A 59 -13.41 -3.09 1.70
N SER A 60 -13.13 -4.36 2.02
CA SER A 60 -11.80 -4.94 1.86
C SER A 60 -11.26 -4.76 0.44
N ILE A 61 -10.11 -4.10 0.34
CA ILE A 61 -9.37 -3.90 -0.91
C ILE A 61 -8.19 -4.88 -0.90
N THR A 62 -8.16 -5.76 -1.89
CA THR A 62 -7.00 -6.62 -2.14
C THR A 62 -6.20 -6.13 -3.34
N VAL A 63 -4.88 -6.26 -3.23
CA VAL A 63 -3.93 -5.89 -4.29
C VAL A 63 -2.95 -7.04 -4.49
N SER A 64 -2.82 -7.55 -5.70
CA SER A 64 -1.84 -8.59 -6.00
C SER A 64 -0.55 -8.00 -6.58
N GLY A 65 0.60 -8.52 -6.17
CA GLY A 65 1.91 -8.11 -6.67
C GLY A 65 2.93 -9.24 -6.61
N ILE A 66 4.15 -8.96 -7.11
CA ILE A 66 5.26 -9.89 -7.11
C ILE A 66 6.33 -9.40 -6.14
N VAL A 67 6.83 -10.28 -5.28
CA VAL A 67 7.97 -9.97 -4.40
C VAL A 67 9.23 -9.82 -5.27
N ASN A 68 9.73 -8.60 -5.39
CA ASN A 68 10.98 -8.28 -6.10
C ASN A 68 12.22 -8.51 -5.24
N TRP A 69 12.10 -8.36 -3.92
CA TRP A 69 13.17 -8.72 -2.98
C TRP A 69 12.62 -8.92 -1.57
N CYS A 70 13.35 -9.70 -0.77
CA CYS A 70 13.06 -9.98 0.63
C CYS A 70 14.37 -9.93 1.44
N ARG A 71 14.44 -9.02 2.41
CA ARG A 71 15.64 -8.77 3.23
C ARG A 71 15.33 -9.00 4.69
N ASN A 72 16.09 -9.87 5.35
CA ASN A 72 16.03 -10.02 6.79
C ASN A 72 16.58 -8.75 7.47
N THR A 73 15.80 -8.15 8.35
CA THR A 73 16.17 -6.93 9.09
C THR A 73 16.43 -7.19 10.57
N GLY A 74 16.27 -8.43 11.04
CA GLY A 74 16.37 -8.80 12.46
C GLY A 74 15.01 -9.14 13.06
N PRO A 75 14.10 -8.16 13.26
CA PRO A 75 12.76 -8.41 13.82
C PRO A 75 11.80 -9.03 12.80
N GLY A 76 12.16 -9.08 11.52
CA GLY A 76 11.39 -9.69 10.45
C GLY A 76 12.04 -9.47 9.09
N PHE A 77 11.22 -9.21 8.07
CA PHE A 77 11.64 -9.09 6.68
C PHE A 77 11.09 -7.81 6.07
N GLU A 78 11.98 -6.99 5.49
CA GLU A 78 11.59 -5.91 4.58
C GLU A 78 11.38 -6.53 3.18
N LEU A 79 10.22 -6.29 2.59
CA LEU A 79 9.84 -6.79 1.28
C LEU A 79 9.70 -5.62 0.31
N GLY A 80 10.23 -5.79 -0.89
CA GLY A 80 9.86 -4.96 -2.05
C GLY A 80 8.89 -5.74 -2.92
N ILE A 81 7.70 -5.19 -3.14
CA ILE A 81 6.65 -5.80 -3.96
C ILE A 81 6.42 -4.88 -5.16
N ASP A 82 6.46 -5.43 -6.37
CA ASP A 82 6.17 -4.68 -7.60
C ASP A 82 4.76 -5.00 -8.12
N PHE A 83 4.10 -3.97 -8.64
CA PHE A 83 2.79 -4.07 -9.29
C PHE A 83 2.94 -3.80 -10.78
N ASP A 84 2.70 -4.81 -11.61
CA ASP A 84 2.93 -4.78 -13.06
C ASP A 84 1.63 -4.56 -13.88
N ASN A 85 0.50 -4.50 -13.19
CA ASN A 85 -0.82 -4.20 -13.75
C ASN A 85 -1.29 -2.79 -13.31
N PRO A 86 -1.76 -1.93 -14.24
CA PRO A 86 -2.36 -0.63 -13.91
C PRO A 86 -3.46 -0.67 -12.83
N ASP A 87 -4.33 -1.68 -12.84
CA ASP A 87 -5.39 -1.83 -11.81
C ASP A 87 -4.79 -2.03 -10.41
N ALA A 88 -3.77 -2.89 -10.29
CA ALA A 88 -3.07 -3.11 -9.03
C ALA A 88 -2.36 -1.83 -8.54
N THR A 89 -1.73 -1.09 -9.46
CA THR A 89 -1.10 0.21 -9.14
C THR A 89 -2.13 1.21 -8.61
N MET A 90 -3.28 1.34 -9.27
CA MET A 90 -4.35 2.27 -8.87
C MET A 90 -4.94 1.89 -7.51
N ARG A 91 -5.25 0.60 -7.31
CA ARG A 91 -5.75 0.10 -6.01
C ARG A 91 -4.74 0.29 -4.89
N MET A 92 -3.46 0.07 -5.16
CA MET A 92 -2.41 0.29 -4.16
C MET A 92 -2.35 1.76 -3.73
N ARG A 93 -2.41 2.70 -4.68
CA ARG A 93 -2.46 4.14 -4.35
C ARG A 93 -3.68 4.47 -3.49
N MET A 94 -4.84 3.93 -3.85
CA MET A 94 -6.07 4.11 -3.08
C MET A 94 -5.93 3.54 -1.66
N LEU A 95 -5.39 2.32 -1.53
CA LEU A 95 -5.18 1.66 -0.25
C LEU A 95 -4.26 2.48 0.66
N GLU A 96 -3.17 3.01 0.13
CA GLU A 96 -2.26 3.88 0.89
C GLU A 96 -2.92 5.19 1.33
N GLN A 97 -3.78 5.78 0.51
CA GLN A 97 -4.55 6.96 0.93
C GLN A 97 -5.49 6.65 2.10
N LEU A 98 -6.15 5.49 2.09
CA LEU A 98 -7.00 5.06 3.21
C LEU A 98 -6.20 4.82 4.49
N CYS A 99 -4.99 4.28 4.37
CA CYS A 99 -4.04 4.14 5.48
C CYS A 99 -3.66 5.51 6.07
N GLN A 100 -3.37 6.50 5.22
CA GLN A 100 -3.06 7.87 5.64
C GLN A 100 -4.24 8.55 6.34
N ILE A 101 -5.46 8.42 5.80
CA ILE A 101 -6.68 8.94 6.44
C ILE A 101 -6.90 8.28 7.80
N HIS A 102 -6.70 6.96 7.90
CA HIS A 102 -6.83 6.25 9.17
C HIS A 102 -5.81 6.76 10.20
N GLN A 103 -4.54 6.91 9.81
CA GLN A 103 -3.52 7.45 10.71
C GLN A 103 -3.88 8.86 11.19
N TYR A 104 -4.27 9.74 10.26
CA TYR A 104 -4.72 11.09 10.61
C TYR A 104 -5.84 11.11 11.66
N ARG A 105 -6.78 10.15 11.57
CA ARG A 105 -7.86 10.03 12.58
C ARG A 105 -7.33 9.69 13.96
N LEU A 106 -6.36 8.79 14.03
CA LEU A 106 -5.72 8.41 15.28
C LEU A 106 -4.95 9.60 15.87
N ASP A 107 -4.17 10.30 15.04
CA ASP A 107 -3.39 11.47 15.43
C ASP A 107 -4.30 12.59 15.98
N MET A 108 -5.42 12.90 15.29
CA MET A 108 -6.38 13.90 15.79
C MET A 108 -7.01 13.50 17.12
N ARG A 109 -7.16 12.20 17.38
CA ARG A 109 -7.69 11.69 18.64
C ARG A 109 -6.66 11.79 19.75
N GLU A 110 -5.42 11.44 19.48
CA GLU A 110 -4.32 11.44 20.45
C GLU A 110 -3.86 12.87 20.78
N GLU A 111 -3.63 13.69 19.76
CA GLU A 111 -3.05 15.03 19.92
C GLU A 111 -4.09 16.08 20.33
N GLN A 112 -5.33 15.97 19.83
CA GLN A 112 -6.36 17.00 19.97
C GLN A 112 -7.60 16.52 20.74
N GLY A 113 -7.67 15.24 21.12
CA GLY A 113 -8.85 14.66 21.78
C GLY A 113 -10.08 14.60 20.87
N ARG A 114 -9.93 14.83 19.55
CA ARG A 114 -11.04 14.86 18.59
C ARG A 114 -11.27 13.46 18.04
N THR A 115 -12.46 12.92 18.21
CA THR A 115 -12.84 11.64 17.58
C THR A 115 -13.56 11.94 16.27
N LEU A 116 -12.93 11.62 15.13
CA LEU A 116 -13.50 11.83 13.80
C LEU A 116 -14.13 10.53 13.26
N SER A 117 -15.29 10.65 12.62
CA SER A 117 -15.83 9.57 11.80
C SER A 117 -14.90 9.32 10.58
N PRO A 118 -14.99 8.16 9.90
CA PRO A 118 -14.22 7.92 8.68
C PRO A 118 -14.47 9.00 7.63
N ASP A 119 -15.73 9.39 7.46
CA ASP A 119 -16.16 10.37 6.46
C ASP A 119 -15.68 11.79 6.80
N ASP A 120 -15.78 12.21 8.07
CA ASP A 120 -15.29 13.54 8.50
C ASP A 120 -13.78 13.65 8.29
N ALA A 121 -13.05 12.58 8.61
CA ALA A 121 -11.62 12.57 8.43
C ALA A 121 -11.20 12.52 6.97
N ALA A 122 -11.91 11.76 6.14
CA ALA A 122 -11.69 11.78 4.70
C ALA A 122 -11.95 13.18 4.13
N MET A 123 -13.01 13.85 4.58
CA MET A 123 -13.34 15.22 4.16
C MET A 123 -12.24 16.21 4.58
N GLU A 124 -11.80 16.17 5.84
CA GLU A 124 -10.68 17.01 6.31
C GLU A 124 -9.38 16.70 5.58
N TRP A 125 -9.10 15.42 5.33
CA TRP A 125 -7.92 14.97 4.59
C TRP A 125 -7.95 15.48 3.15
N ILE A 126 -9.08 15.32 2.44
CA ILE A 126 -9.26 15.85 1.08
C ILE A 126 -9.08 17.37 1.08
N GLN A 127 -9.69 18.10 2.01
CA GLN A 127 -9.54 19.56 2.05
C GLN A 127 -8.08 20.01 2.25
N ARG A 128 -7.30 19.26 3.02
CA ARG A 128 -5.89 19.58 3.33
C ARG A 128 -4.91 19.05 2.27
N TYR A 129 -5.24 17.92 1.65
CA TYR A 129 -4.32 17.11 0.85
C TYR A 129 -4.90 16.73 -0.52
N ALA A 130 -5.94 17.40 -1.02
CA ALA A 130 -6.50 17.18 -2.37
C ALA A 130 -5.42 17.18 -3.47
N ALA A 131 -4.37 17.98 -3.29
CA ALA A 131 -3.23 18.05 -4.21
C ALA A 131 -2.31 16.81 -4.19
N LEU A 132 -2.43 15.93 -3.19
CA LEU A 132 -1.69 14.67 -3.06
C LEU A 132 -2.42 13.47 -3.68
N PHE A 133 -3.70 13.64 -4.04
CA PHE A 133 -4.37 12.65 -4.89
C PHE A 133 -3.63 12.61 -6.23
N PRO A 134 -3.46 11.42 -6.83
CA PRO A 134 -3.04 11.36 -8.23
C PRO A 134 -4.02 12.23 -9.01
N ASN A 135 -3.54 13.36 -9.53
CA ASN A 135 -4.33 14.12 -10.48
C ASN A 135 -4.40 13.19 -11.69
N ASP A 136 -5.56 12.57 -11.92
CA ASP A 136 -5.88 11.91 -13.17
C ASP A 136 -5.96 12.99 -14.25
N GLY A 137 -4.79 13.53 -14.59
CA GLY A 137 -4.60 14.56 -15.57
C GLY A 137 -4.63 13.94 -16.95
N VAL A 138 -5.86 13.82 -17.48
CA VAL A 138 -6.24 13.73 -18.92
C VAL A 138 -5.74 12.53 -19.70
#